data_AF-A0A0N1IDZ6-F1
#
_entry.id   AF-A0A0N1IDZ6-F1
#
_cell.length_a   1.000
_cell.length_b   1.000
_cell.length_c   1.000
_cell.angle_alpha   90.00
_cell.angle_beta   90.00
_cell.angle_gamma   90.00
#
_symmetry.space_group_name_H-M   'P 1'
#
loop_
_entity.id
_entity.type
_entity.pdbx_description
1 polymer ?
#
loop_
_entity_poly.entity_id
_entity_poly.type
_entity_poly.pdbx_seq_one_letter_code
_entity_poly.pdbx_strand_id
1 'polypeptide(L)'
;MLRTRKAGSVTMVNYLSASFVYTKIANLILWLYADVRYGLPYGAILILAALLLPEPTYSGPEHVTYFRGLQTLEDELKRHKSTTWVICLYAAWHPACVNFAPVFSELSASYGLDNLKFGKIDVGRYPEAAAKYRVQDGPTSRQLPTVLVLSEGQEKMRRPQADHTGKLQKSVLFLYEN
;
A
#
# COMPACT_ATOMS: atom_id res chain seq x y z
N MET A 1 15.98 -16.83 -21.15
CA MET A 1 14.63 -16.87 -20.54
C MET A 1 14.51 -15.73 -19.54
N LEU A 2 14.02 -14.56 -19.97
CA LEU A 2 13.84 -13.37 -19.13
C LEU A 2 12.71 -13.64 -18.12
N ARG A 3 13.08 -14.15 -16.95
CA ARG A 3 12.14 -14.41 -15.85
C ARG A 3 11.76 -13.06 -15.23
N THR A 4 10.70 -12.46 -15.74
CA THR A 4 10.06 -11.26 -15.17
C THR A 4 9.60 -11.58 -13.74
N ARG A 5 10.37 -11.16 -12.74
CA ARG A 5 10.04 -11.27 -11.30
C ARG A 5 8.96 -10.26 -10.86
N LYS A 6 7.94 -10.05 -11.68
CA LYS A 6 6.73 -9.31 -11.33
C LYS A 6 5.54 -10.27 -11.42
N ALA A 7 5.52 -11.28 -10.56
CA ALA A 7 4.28 -11.95 -10.19
C ALA A 7 3.57 -11.04 -9.17
N GLY A 8 3.07 -9.91 -9.65
CA GLY A 8 2.26 -8.98 -8.86
C GLY A 8 0.88 -8.98 -9.46
N SER A 9 -0.05 -9.71 -8.82
CA SER A 9 -1.47 -9.83 -9.19
C SER A 9 -1.73 -10.19 -10.66
N VAL A 10 -2.02 -11.46 -10.91
CA VAL A 10 -2.43 -12.02 -12.22
C VAL A 10 -3.84 -11.61 -12.66
N THR A 11 -4.35 -10.48 -12.18
CA THR A 11 -5.65 -9.97 -12.61
C THR A 11 -5.51 -9.25 -13.96
N MET A 12 -6.37 -9.60 -14.92
CA MET A 12 -6.39 -8.98 -16.26
C MET A 12 -6.45 -7.44 -16.18
N VAL A 13 -7.15 -6.91 -15.17
CA VAL A 13 -7.31 -5.48 -14.92
C VAL A 13 -5.97 -4.78 -14.71
N ASN A 14 -5.05 -5.37 -13.93
CA ASN A 14 -3.75 -4.77 -13.66
C ASN A 14 -2.86 -4.73 -14.90
N TYR A 15 -2.91 -5.78 -15.73
CA TYR A 15 -2.21 -5.81 -17.01
C TYR A 15 -2.73 -4.72 -17.95
N LEU A 16 -4.05 -4.61 -18.11
CA LEU A 16 -4.65 -3.60 -18.97
C LEU A 16 -4.36 -2.19 -18.49
N SER A 17 -4.49 -1.92 -17.18
CA SER A 17 -4.16 -0.62 -16.59
C SER A 17 -2.71 -0.22 -16.88
N ALA A 18 -1.76 -1.13 -16.65
CA ALA A 18 -0.36 -0.89 -16.96
C ALA A 18 -0.13 -0.64 -18.46
N SER A 19 -0.74 -1.44 -19.34
CA SER A 19 -0.67 -1.25 -20.79
C SER A 19 -1.19 0.13 -21.21
N PHE A 20 -2.33 0.58 -20.67
CA PHE A 20 -2.86 1.91 -20.97
C PHE A 20 -1.91 3.03 -20.54
N VAL A 21 -1.30 2.92 -19.37
CA VAL A 21 -0.30 3.90 -18.91
C VAL A 21 0.93 3.92 -19.83
N TYR A 22 1.45 2.74 -20.19
CA TYR A 22 2.59 2.65 -21.11
C TYR A 22 2.28 3.24 -22.48
N THR A 23 1.11 2.94 -23.05
CA THR A 23 0.68 3.51 -24.34
C THR A 23 0.52 5.03 -24.25
N LYS A 24 -0.04 5.56 -23.15
CA LYS A 24 -0.17 7.01 -22.95
C LYS A 24 1.19 7.70 -22.95
N ILE A 25 2.17 7.15 -22.22
CA ILE A 25 3.53 7.69 -22.14
C ILE A 25 4.28 7.54 -23.47
N ALA A 26 4.17 6.38 -24.12
CA ALA A 26 4.80 6.15 -25.42
C ALA A 26 4.28 7.13 -26.48
N ASN A 27 2.96 7.35 -26.53
CA ASN A 27 2.36 8.34 -27.42
C ASN A 27 2.83 9.77 -27.09
N LEU A 28 2.97 10.11 -25.80
CA LEU A 28 3.51 11.42 -25.41
C LEU A 28 4.94 11.61 -25.96
N ILE A 29 5.80 10.61 -25.83
CA ILE A 29 7.17 10.64 -26.35
C ILE A 29 7.17 10.75 -27.88
N LEU A 30 6.33 9.99 -28.57
CA LEU A 30 6.21 10.03 -30.03
C LEU A 30 5.75 11.41 -30.52
N TRP A 31 4.77 12.02 -29.86
CA TRP A 31 4.32 13.38 -30.19
C TRP A 31 5.41 14.43 -29.93
N LEU A 32 6.14 14.34 -28.82
CA LEU A 32 7.26 15.23 -28.53
C LEU A 32 8.41 15.07 -29.53
N TYR A 33 8.64 13.86 -30.03
CA TYR A 33 9.65 13.60 -31.07
C TYR A 33 9.21 14.11 -32.44
N ALA A 34 7.93 13.99 -32.80
CA ALA A 34 7.39 14.45 -34.07
C ALA A 34 7.33 15.99 -34.15
N ASP A 35 6.66 16.63 -33.19
CA ASP A 35 6.62 18.09 -33.02
C ASP A 35 6.08 18.45 -31.62
N VAL A 36 6.85 19.24 -30.88
CA VAL A 36 6.52 19.72 -29.52
C VAL A 36 5.13 20.35 -29.43
N ARG A 37 4.64 20.98 -30.50
CA ARG A 37 3.32 21.64 -30.55
C ARG A 37 2.16 20.69 -30.29
N TYR A 38 2.27 19.42 -30.64
CA TYR A 38 1.24 18.41 -30.37
C TYR A 38 1.49 17.63 -29.07
N GLY A 39 2.75 17.50 -28.66
CA GLY A 39 3.11 16.84 -27.40
C GLY A 39 2.62 17.61 -26.17
N LEU A 40 2.76 18.94 -26.15
CA LEU A 40 2.31 19.79 -25.04
C LEU A 40 0.80 19.68 -24.73
N PRO A 41 -0.12 19.86 -25.69
CA PRO A 41 -1.56 19.75 -25.42
C PRO A 41 -1.95 18.31 -25.03
N TYR A 42 -1.36 17.29 -25.65
CA TYR A 42 -1.60 15.91 -25.25
C TYR A 42 -1.16 15.64 -23.81
N GLY A 43 0.02 16.11 -23.41
CA GLY A 43 0.48 16.04 -22.01
C GLY A 43 -0.44 16.78 -21.03
N ALA A 44 -0.91 17.97 -21.40
CA ALA A 44 -1.86 18.73 -20.58
C ALA A 44 -3.19 17.99 -20.39
N ILE A 45 -3.72 17.36 -21.46
CA ILE A 45 -4.93 16.53 -21.39
C ILE A 45 -4.70 15.32 -20.47
N LEU A 46 -3.54 14.66 -20.55
CA LEU A 46 -3.21 13.54 -19.66
C LEU A 46 -3.19 13.96 -18.17
N ILE A 47 -2.58 15.11 -17.86
CA ILE A 47 -2.54 15.65 -16.50
C ILE A 47 -3.95 16.03 -16.03
N LEU A 48 -4.72 16.72 -16.88
CA LEU A 48 -6.09 17.11 -16.57
C LEU A 48 -6.96 15.88 -16.32
N ALA A 49 -6.84 14.84 -17.15
CA ALA A 49 -7.56 13.59 -16.95
C ALA A 49 -7.17 12.90 -15.64
N ALA A 50 -5.89 12.91 -15.27
CA ALA A 50 -5.43 12.33 -14.00
C ALA A 50 -5.96 13.10 -12.77
N LEU A 51 -6.14 14.42 -12.89
CA LEU A 51 -6.70 15.25 -11.82
C LEU A 51 -8.23 15.13 -11.70
N LEU A 52 -8.93 15.04 -12.84
CA LEU A 52 -10.40 14.95 -12.87
C LEU A 52 -10.91 13.54 -12.56
N LEU A 53 -10.14 12.51 -12.91
CA LEU A 53 -10.50 11.10 -12.78
C LEU A 53 -9.45 10.38 -11.92
N PRO A 54 -9.48 10.54 -10.58
CA PRO A 54 -8.60 9.78 -9.70
C PRO A 54 -8.90 8.29 -9.81
N GLU A 55 -7.91 7.45 -9.54
CA GLU A 55 -8.08 6.01 -9.54
C GLU A 55 -9.19 5.59 -8.55
N PRO A 56 -10.09 4.68 -8.95
CA PRO A 56 -11.17 4.25 -8.09
C PRO A 56 -10.58 3.60 -6.83
N THR A 57 -10.83 4.20 -5.68
CA THR A 57 -10.45 3.64 -4.39
C THR A 57 -11.50 2.63 -3.95
N TYR A 58 -11.09 1.61 -3.19
CA TYR A 58 -12.00 0.64 -2.59
C TYR A 58 -13.17 1.35 -1.90
N SER A 59 -14.40 1.00 -2.29
CA SER A 59 -15.64 1.63 -1.82
C SER A 59 -16.56 0.66 -1.06
N GLY A 60 -16.04 -0.51 -0.70
CA GLY A 60 -16.79 -1.52 0.06
C GLY A 60 -16.85 -1.20 1.56
N PRO A 61 -17.60 -2.00 2.34
CA PRO A 61 -17.61 -1.86 3.80
C PRO A 61 -16.19 -2.10 4.34
N GLU A 62 -15.73 -1.25 5.25
CA GLU A 62 -14.48 -1.44 5.98
C GLU A 62 -14.64 -1.05 7.46
N HIS A 63 -13.98 -1.78 8.34
CA HIS A 63 -13.94 -1.49 9.78
C HIS A 63 -12.49 -1.19 10.21
N VAL A 64 -11.90 -0.21 9.54
CA VAL A 64 -10.51 0.21 9.77
C VAL A 64 -10.46 1.55 10.50
N THR A 65 -9.74 1.59 11.61
CA THR A 65 -9.41 2.84 12.30
C THR A 65 -8.17 3.48 11.67
N TYR A 66 -8.31 4.69 11.15
CA TYR A 66 -7.19 5.44 10.59
C TYR A 66 -6.50 6.27 11.68
N PHE A 67 -5.28 5.87 12.03
CA PHE A 67 -4.47 6.56 13.03
C PHE A 67 -3.69 7.71 12.40
N ARG A 68 -3.89 8.91 12.95
CA ARG A 68 -3.26 10.15 12.50
C ARG A 68 -2.03 10.48 13.36
N GLY A 69 -1.07 9.57 13.35
CA GLY A 69 0.20 9.71 14.08
C GLY A 69 0.36 8.71 15.23
N LEU A 70 1.59 8.57 15.69
CA LEU A 70 1.98 7.51 16.63
C LEU A 70 1.32 7.62 18.01
N GLN A 71 1.15 8.84 18.52
CA GLN A 71 0.56 9.06 19.86
C GLN A 71 -0.89 8.54 19.93
N THR A 72 -1.68 8.77 18.88
CA THR A 72 -3.07 8.29 18.81
C THR A 72 -3.16 6.77 18.87
N LEU A 73 -2.23 6.07 18.24
CA LEU A 73 -2.14 4.61 18.30
C LEU A 73 -1.74 4.13 19.70
N GLU A 74 -0.75 4.77 20.32
CA GLU A 74 -0.29 4.39 21.66
C GLU A 74 -1.35 4.60 22.75
N ASP A 75 -2.08 5.70 22.68
CA ASP A 75 -3.15 6.00 23.62
C ASP A 75 -4.30 5.01 23.50
N GLU A 76 -4.67 4.64 22.27
CA GLU A 76 -5.70 3.63 22.02
C GLU A 76 -5.28 2.25 22.53
N LEU A 77 -4.01 1.89 22.33
CA LEU A 77 -3.45 0.63 22.80
C LEU A 77 -3.36 0.57 24.34
N LYS A 78 -3.15 1.71 25.01
CA LYS A 78 -3.19 1.81 26.48
C LYS A 78 -4.61 1.69 27.03
N ARG A 79 -5.61 2.24 26.33
CA ARG A 79 -7.03 2.18 26.72
C ARG A 79 -7.59 0.76 26.58
N HIS A 80 -7.28 0.09 25.48
CA HIS A 80 -7.82 -1.24 25.15
C HIS A 80 -6.76 -2.33 25.23
N LYS A 81 -6.27 -2.64 26.44
CA LYS A 81 -5.19 -3.63 26.64
C LYS A 81 -5.57 -5.06 26.26
N SER A 82 -6.85 -5.44 26.42
CA SER A 82 -7.36 -6.78 26.10
C SER A 82 -7.69 -6.98 24.63
N THR A 83 -7.71 -5.92 23.82
CA THR A 83 -8.02 -5.98 22.39
C THR A 83 -6.74 -6.18 21.59
N THR A 84 -6.78 -7.12 20.65
CA THR A 84 -5.69 -7.33 19.68
C THR A 84 -5.90 -6.41 18.49
N TRP A 85 -4.84 -5.73 18.06
CA TRP A 85 -4.86 -4.79 16.94
C TRP A 85 -4.01 -5.31 15.79
N VAL A 86 -4.60 -5.36 14.60
CA VAL A 86 -3.88 -5.59 13.34
C VAL A 86 -3.63 -4.23 12.69
N ILE A 87 -2.39 -3.76 12.77
CA ILE A 87 -1.99 -2.43 12.27
C ILE A 87 -1.24 -2.58 10.95
N CYS A 88 -1.72 -1.93 9.90
CA CYS A 88 -1.01 -1.80 8.63
C CYS A 88 -0.27 -0.45 8.58
N LEU A 89 1.06 -0.54 8.59
CA LEU A 89 1.96 0.56 8.24
C LEU A 89 2.05 0.62 6.72
N TYR A 90 1.57 1.72 6.13
CA TYR A 90 1.51 1.89 4.67
C TYR A 90 2.00 3.27 4.26
N ALA A 91 2.29 3.45 2.97
CA ALA A 91 2.49 4.76 2.37
C ALA A 91 1.56 4.91 1.18
N ALA A 92 0.79 5.99 1.11
CA ALA A 92 -0.24 6.19 0.09
C ALA A 92 0.31 6.20 -1.35
N TRP A 93 1.57 6.59 -1.51
CA TRP A 93 2.26 6.66 -2.80
C TRP A 93 2.95 5.35 -3.21
N HIS A 94 3.05 4.36 -2.32
CA HIS A 94 3.79 3.13 -2.59
C HIS A 94 2.89 2.10 -3.31
N PRO A 95 3.26 1.60 -4.50
CA PRO A 95 2.36 0.80 -5.34
C PRO A 95 1.93 -0.52 -4.69
N ALA A 96 2.81 -1.15 -3.90
CA ALA A 96 2.45 -2.38 -3.18
C ALA A 96 1.39 -2.11 -2.09
N CYS A 97 1.38 -0.90 -1.50
CA CYS A 97 0.38 -0.52 -0.50
C CYS A 97 -0.97 -0.24 -1.16
N VAL A 98 -0.98 0.46 -2.30
CA VAL A 98 -2.21 0.73 -3.07
C VAL A 98 -2.89 -0.58 -3.46
N ASN A 99 -2.13 -1.55 -3.98
CA ASN A 99 -2.66 -2.86 -4.35
C ASN A 99 -3.16 -3.69 -3.16
N PHE A 100 -2.57 -3.51 -1.97
CA PHE A 100 -2.94 -4.25 -0.76
C PHE A 100 -4.10 -3.61 0.01
N ALA A 101 -4.33 -2.30 -0.16
CA ALA A 101 -5.38 -1.56 0.52
C ALA A 101 -6.79 -2.22 0.44
N PRO A 102 -7.30 -2.64 -0.73
CA PRO A 102 -8.63 -3.28 -0.82
C PRO A 102 -8.69 -4.60 -0.04
N VAL A 103 -7.64 -5.42 -0.12
CA VAL A 103 -7.56 -6.71 0.59
C VAL A 103 -7.61 -6.48 2.10
N PHE A 104 -6.87 -5.50 2.60
CA PHE A 104 -6.88 -5.17 4.03
C PHE A 104 -8.25 -4.64 4.48
N SER A 105 -8.90 -3.82 3.65
CA SER A 105 -10.23 -3.29 3.94
C SER A 105 -11.29 -4.40 3.98
N GLU A 106 -11.27 -5.35 3.03
CA GLU A 106 -12.16 -6.50 3.02
C GLU A 106 -11.93 -7.44 4.23
N LEU A 107 -10.67 -7.67 4.60
CA LEU A 107 -10.32 -8.43 5.80
C LEU A 107 -10.86 -7.77 7.07
N SER A 108 -10.76 -6.43 7.16
CA SER A 108 -11.28 -5.70 8.31
C SER A 108 -12.80 -5.81 8.45
N ALA A 109 -13.51 -5.85 7.32
CA ALA A 109 -14.97 -6.00 7.31
C ALA A 109 -15.39 -7.43 7.66
N SER A 110 -14.60 -8.42 7.23
CA SER A 110 -14.92 -9.84 7.43
C SER A 110 -14.56 -10.35 8.84
N TYR A 111 -13.48 -9.82 9.43
CA TYR A 111 -12.91 -10.30 10.70
C TYR A 111 -12.88 -9.24 11.81
N GLY A 112 -13.55 -8.10 11.61
CA GLY A 112 -13.71 -7.08 12.65
C GLY A 112 -14.54 -7.61 13.81
N LEU A 113 -13.93 -7.73 14.98
CA LEU A 113 -14.56 -8.19 16.22
C LEU A 113 -14.24 -7.21 17.36
N ASP A 114 -14.98 -7.27 18.47
CA ASP A 114 -14.75 -6.40 19.63
C ASP A 114 -13.34 -6.58 20.24
N ASN A 115 -12.81 -7.80 20.16
CA ASN A 115 -11.48 -8.18 20.63
C ASN A 115 -10.39 -8.17 19.54
N LEU A 116 -10.75 -7.97 18.27
CA LEU A 116 -9.81 -7.92 17.13
C LEU A 116 -10.15 -6.74 16.22
N LYS A 117 -9.34 -5.69 16.29
CA LYS A 117 -9.54 -4.46 15.52
C LYS A 117 -8.47 -4.25 14.47
N PHE A 118 -8.83 -3.56 13.39
CA PHE A 118 -7.93 -3.25 12.29
C PHE A 118 -7.61 -1.76 12.27
N GLY A 119 -6.37 -1.43 11.99
CA GLY A 119 -5.89 -0.06 11.93
C GLY A 119 -4.93 0.19 10.79
N LYS A 120 -4.92 1.41 10.28
CA LYS A 120 -3.97 1.89 9.26
C LYS A 120 -3.26 3.13 9.76
N ILE A 121 -1.96 3.22 9.50
CA ILE A 121 -1.16 4.44 9.74
C ILE A 121 -0.26 4.70 8.54
N ASP A 122 -0.33 5.93 8.04
CA ASP A 122 0.45 6.37 6.88
C ASP A 122 1.85 6.79 7.35
N VAL A 123 2.84 5.92 7.14
CA VAL A 123 4.22 6.20 7.54
C VAL A 123 4.91 7.23 6.65
N GLY A 124 4.39 7.47 5.44
CA GLY A 124 4.88 8.54 4.58
C GLY A 124 4.49 9.93 5.09
N ARG A 125 3.38 10.01 5.84
CA ARG A 125 2.93 11.24 6.51
C ARG A 125 3.41 11.34 7.96
N TYR A 126 3.58 10.20 8.62
CA TYR A 126 3.93 10.08 10.04
C TYR A 126 5.25 9.28 10.21
N PRO A 127 6.40 9.89 9.90
CA PRO A 127 7.70 9.20 9.93
C PRO A 127 8.11 8.72 11.33
N GLU A 128 7.55 9.31 12.38
CA GLU A 128 7.77 8.87 13.76
C GLU A 128 7.27 7.44 14.00
N ALA A 129 6.20 7.03 13.32
CA ALA A 129 5.69 5.66 13.39
C ALA A 129 6.63 4.68 12.69
N ALA A 130 7.17 5.06 11.51
CA ALA A 130 8.19 4.27 10.82
C ALA A 130 9.44 4.08 11.70
N ALA A 131 9.91 5.16 12.34
CA ALA A 131 11.08 5.12 13.22
C ALA A 131 10.88 4.17 14.42
N LYS A 132 9.72 4.27 15.10
CA LYS A 132 9.41 3.40 16.25
C LYS A 132 9.43 1.92 15.88
N TYR A 133 8.77 1.56 14.78
CA TYR A 133 8.65 0.18 14.32
C TYR A 133 9.79 -0.26 13.39
N ARG A 134 10.82 0.58 13.23
CA ARG A 134 12.01 0.35 12.39
C ARG A 134 11.64 -0.10 10.98
N VAL A 135 10.67 0.59 10.37
CA VAL A 135 10.22 0.35 9.00
C VAL A 135 10.82 1.40 8.08
N GLN A 136 11.40 0.93 6.97
CA GLN A 136 11.92 1.76 5.89
C GLN A 136 10.80 2.04 4.89
N ASP A 137 10.54 3.32 4.68
CA ASP A 137 9.51 3.85 3.80
C ASP A 137 10.04 4.25 2.42
N GLY A 138 11.28 3.86 2.05
CA GLY A 138 11.85 4.19 0.75
C GLY A 138 11.10 3.54 -0.44
N PRO A 139 11.17 4.13 -1.65
CA PRO A 139 10.39 3.68 -2.82
C PRO A 139 10.78 2.30 -3.37
N THR A 140 11.98 1.82 -3.04
CA THR A 140 12.47 0.48 -3.38
C THR A 140 12.40 -0.48 -2.20
N SER A 141 11.94 -0.01 -1.04
CA SER A 141 11.80 -0.81 0.17
C SER A 141 10.79 -1.93 -0.06
N ARG A 142 11.14 -3.13 0.41
CA ARG A 142 10.22 -4.28 0.43
C ARG A 142 9.54 -4.43 1.78
N GLN A 143 9.71 -3.48 2.69
CA GLN A 143 9.08 -3.51 4.00
C GLN A 143 7.63 -3.02 3.92
N LEU A 144 7.28 -2.19 2.93
CA LEU A 144 5.93 -1.68 2.77
C LEU A 144 5.07 -2.53 1.81
N PRO A 145 3.81 -2.83 2.15
CA PRO A 145 3.17 -2.59 3.45
C PRO A 145 3.72 -3.51 4.55
N THR A 146 3.84 -3.00 5.78
CA THR A 146 4.12 -3.82 6.96
C THR A 146 2.83 -4.02 7.76
N VAL A 147 2.46 -5.26 8.05
CA VAL A 147 1.34 -5.59 8.92
C VAL A 147 1.88 -6.07 10.27
N LEU A 148 1.43 -5.43 11.34
CA LEU A 148 1.80 -5.72 12.73
C LEU A 148 0.59 -6.27 13.47
N VAL A 149 0.82 -7.28 14.30
CA VAL A 149 -0.16 -7.76 15.28
C VAL A 149 0.31 -7.30 16.64
N LEU A 150 -0.45 -6.38 17.24
CA LEU A 150 -0.21 -5.81 18.56
C LEU A 150 -1.20 -6.41 19.55
N SER A 151 -0.71 -6.92 20.67
CA SER A 151 -1.54 -7.43 21.76
C SER A 151 -0.91 -7.02 23.08
N GLU A 152 -1.74 -6.56 24.03
CA GLU A 152 -1.30 -6.10 25.36
C GLU A 152 -0.23 -4.98 25.32
N GLY A 153 -0.28 -4.10 24.32
CA GLY A 153 0.73 -3.04 24.20
C GLY A 153 2.02 -3.44 23.49
N GLN A 154 2.18 -4.72 23.12
CA GLN A 154 3.42 -5.23 22.54
C GLN A 154 3.22 -5.82 21.14
N GLU A 155 4.26 -5.73 20.32
CA GLU A 155 4.31 -6.39 19.02
C GLU A 155 4.51 -7.89 19.21
N LYS A 156 3.52 -8.69 18.80
CA LYS A 156 3.61 -10.16 18.84
C LYS A 156 4.13 -10.74 17.53
N MET A 157 3.71 -10.17 16.40
CA MET A 157 4.08 -10.65 15.07
C MET A 157 4.10 -9.52 14.05
N ARG A 158 4.96 -9.64 13.03
CA ARG A 158 4.98 -8.75 11.86
C ARG A 158 5.16 -9.49 10.55
N ARG A 159 4.66 -8.89 9.48
CA ARG A 159 4.92 -9.28 8.09
C ARG A 159 5.24 -8.04 7.27
N PRO A 160 6.29 -8.06 6.41
CA PRO A 160 7.24 -9.15 6.18
C PRO A 160 8.19 -9.38 7.38
N GLN A 161 8.61 -10.62 7.60
CA GLN A 161 9.61 -10.95 8.63
C GLN A 161 11.02 -10.67 8.10
N ALA A 162 11.88 -10.12 8.96
CA ALA A 162 13.31 -10.09 8.69
C ALA A 162 13.92 -11.42 9.17
N ASP A 163 14.73 -12.03 8.30
CA ASP A 163 15.57 -13.17 8.65
C ASP A 163 16.67 -12.75 9.65
N HIS A 164 17.35 -13.72 10.26
CA HIS A 164 18.47 -13.48 11.18
C HIS A 164 19.61 -12.65 10.55
N THR A 165 19.71 -12.69 9.22
CA THR A 165 20.67 -11.93 8.41
C THR A 165 20.20 -10.50 8.08
N GLY A 166 19.04 -10.08 8.58
CA GLY A 166 18.40 -8.80 8.24
C GLY A 166 17.76 -8.75 6.85
N LYS A 167 17.86 -9.83 6.07
CA LYS A 167 17.16 -9.95 4.78
C LYS A 167 15.68 -10.20 5.03
N LEU A 168 14.83 -9.40 4.41
CA LEU A 168 13.38 -9.63 4.47
C LEU A 168 13.06 -10.94 3.77
N GLN A 169 12.44 -11.86 4.52
CA GLN A 169 11.88 -13.06 3.95
C GLN A 169 10.79 -12.64 2.96
N LYS A 170 10.81 -13.26 1.78
CA LYS A 170 9.69 -13.14 0.84
C LYS A 170 8.49 -13.81 1.50
N SER A 171 7.67 -13.04 2.21
CA SER A 171 6.44 -13.55 2.76
C SER A 171 5.48 -13.81 1.61
N VAL A 172 5.14 -15.08 1.42
CA VAL A 172 4.17 -15.61 0.44
C VAL A 172 2.76 -15.03 0.67
N LEU A 173 2.52 -14.31 1.78
CA LEU A 173 1.24 -13.70 2.13
C LEU A 173 0.65 -12.72 1.10
N PHE A 174 1.46 -12.21 0.16
CA PHE A 174 1.02 -11.25 -0.87
C PHE A 174 0.99 -11.83 -2.29
N LEU A 175 1.24 -13.14 -2.42
CA LEU A 175 1.01 -13.89 -3.65
C LEU A 175 -0.33 -14.61 -3.48
N TYR A 176 -1.45 -13.91 -3.67
CA TYR A 176 -2.72 -14.60 -3.79
C TYR A 176 -2.70 -15.35 -5.13
N GLU A 177 -2.52 -16.67 -5.03
CA GLU A 177 -2.88 -17.62 -6.07
C GLU A 177 -4.40 -17.58 -6.24
N ASN A 178 -4.83 -17.14 -7.42
CA ASN A 178 -5.95 -17.71 -8.17
C ASN A 178 -5.60 -17.58 -9.65
#